data_AF-Q4DAQ9-F1
#
_entry.id   AF-Q4DAQ9-F1
#
_cell.length_a   1.000
_cell.length_b   1.000
_cell.length_c   1.000
_cell.angle_alpha   90.00
_cell.angle_beta   90.00
_cell.angle_gamma   90.00
#
_symmetry.space_group_name_H-M   'P 1'
#
loop_
_entity.id
_entity.type
_entity.pdbx_description
1 polymer ?
#
loop_
_entity_poly.entity_id
_entity_poly.type
_entity_poly.pdbx_seq_one_letter_code
_entity_poly.pdbx_strand_id
1 'polypeptide(L)'
;MDTAVLAQSILECDDGAVLQVLSLAPGLPPVTAETPVAEARRNYMRLAGMVHPDKLKGRFERSTEAFQKLVRAFELVADPKYRKKLLALQAREERKKKSVKKEQPQLQLEGTQRVKQITASKGTAAVLPSTVASDVKPKRAATKKQKKKQKRASKVQDDDFIDYDDEEELEDEEEEDESADHDEEDMDFDFGDAEPIVSTNRTLIGTKRSGGIYRDTTVSCPQCRTPWMPDSKQHYTLFMGPCGKKVHCETCLCRFGCATALHACPHCQHSFHYDATMYDTVMECSGCHKTFGFPYYPVNQYLIDQVRLEEWRERTEREKAREREERAARRRITDEGTSDDFHSLVGACIVNETCPICNRTITARHRQHVEMCLKNKNAGSTALATKTTKAAAKKTARKPAAVANKTSTRKSAPKQSKKAKKRRRSDDSDSDDEEESFYSSSEE
;
A
#
# COMPACT_ATOMS: atom_id res chain seq x y z
N MET A 1 -8.49 12.44 25.04
CA MET A 1 -8.48 11.10 25.65
C MET A 1 -7.15 10.91 26.33
N ASP A 2 -7.14 10.63 27.63
CA ASP A 2 -5.91 10.26 28.34
C ASP A 2 -5.39 8.93 27.79
N THR A 3 -4.09 8.85 27.53
CA THR A 3 -3.46 7.66 26.95
C THR A 3 -3.52 6.46 27.90
N ALA A 4 -3.54 6.71 29.22
CA ALA A 4 -3.67 5.65 30.22
C ALA A 4 -5.08 5.02 30.21
N VAL A 5 -6.13 5.84 30.12
CA VAL A 5 -7.52 5.37 30.03
C VAL A 5 -7.73 4.53 28.77
N LEU A 6 -7.17 4.96 27.64
CA LEU A 6 -7.24 4.20 26.39
C LEU A 6 -6.58 2.82 26.52
N ALA A 7 -5.40 2.74 27.14
CA ALA A 7 -4.70 1.47 27.38
C ALA A 7 -5.51 0.54 28.30
N GLN A 8 -6.16 1.11 29.32
CA GLN A 8 -7.05 0.36 30.20
C GLN A 8 -8.29 -0.18 29.47
N SER A 9 -8.95 0.64 28.63
CA SER A 9 -10.09 0.21 27.83
C SER A 9 -9.75 -0.94 26.86
N ILE A 10 -8.52 -0.96 26.32
CA ILE A 10 -8.06 -2.08 25.47
C ILE A 10 -7.95 -3.39 26.27
N LEU A 11 -7.50 -3.33 27.52
CA LEU A 11 -7.40 -4.50 28.39
C LEU A 11 -8.77 -5.01 28.85
N GLU A 12 -9.73 -4.11 29.06
CA GLU A 12 -11.09 -4.43 29.50
C GLU A 12 -11.96 -5.07 28.40
N CYS A 13 -11.60 -4.91 27.12
CA CYS A 13 -12.30 -5.59 26.02
C CYS A 13 -12.08 -7.11 26.09
N ASP A 14 -13.08 -7.93 25.78
CA ASP A 14 -12.89 -9.39 25.67
C ASP A 14 -11.95 -9.77 24.52
N ASP A 15 -11.28 -10.92 24.61
CA ASP A 15 -10.36 -11.40 23.55
C ASP A 15 -11.08 -11.67 22.21
N GLY A 16 -12.41 -11.84 22.24
CA GLY A 16 -13.24 -11.95 21.03
C GLY A 16 -13.72 -10.61 20.46
N ALA A 17 -13.61 -9.50 21.21
CA ALA A 17 -14.10 -8.17 20.82
C ALA A 17 -13.08 -7.40 19.97
N VAL A 18 -12.49 -8.09 19.00
CA VAL A 18 -11.39 -7.60 18.16
C VAL A 18 -11.73 -6.29 17.45
N LEU A 19 -12.95 -6.17 16.91
CA LEU A 19 -13.43 -4.97 16.21
C LEU A 19 -13.60 -3.77 17.16
N GLN A 20 -14.00 -4.03 18.41
CA GLN A 20 -14.17 -2.99 19.42
C GLN A 20 -12.82 -2.38 19.81
N VAL A 21 -11.79 -3.21 19.98
CA VAL A 21 -10.42 -2.75 20.30
C VAL A 21 -9.90 -1.77 19.25
N LEU A 22 -10.06 -2.08 17.95
CA LEU A 22 -9.59 -1.22 16.87
C LEU A 22 -10.46 0.04 16.68
N SER A 23 -11.72 0.01 17.11
CA SER A 23 -12.65 1.15 17.03
C SER A 23 -12.41 2.24 18.08
N LEU A 24 -11.51 2.01 19.04
CA LEU A 24 -11.16 2.99 20.09
C LEU A 24 -10.28 4.14 19.59
N ALA A 25 -9.85 4.13 18.32
CA ALA A 25 -8.97 5.15 17.78
C ALA A 25 -9.68 6.51 17.66
N PRO A 26 -9.19 7.58 18.31
CA PRO A 26 -9.84 8.88 18.27
C PRO A 26 -9.72 9.52 16.88
N GLY A 27 -10.85 10.00 16.35
CA GLY A 27 -10.92 10.74 15.09
C GLY A 27 -10.96 9.88 13.82
N LEU A 28 -11.11 8.56 13.95
CA LEU A 28 -11.27 7.63 12.83
C LEU A 28 -12.63 6.93 12.91
N PRO A 29 -13.19 6.48 11.78
CA PRO A 29 -14.45 5.73 11.78
C PRO A 29 -14.29 4.39 12.51
N PRO A 30 -15.35 3.91 13.20
CA PRO A 30 -15.33 2.62 13.88
C PRO A 30 -15.11 1.48 12.88
N VAL A 31 -14.32 0.49 13.28
CA VAL A 31 -13.96 -0.66 12.44
C VAL A 31 -15.08 -1.69 12.50
N THR A 32 -15.75 -1.90 11.38
CA THR A 32 -16.74 -2.97 11.18
C THR A 32 -16.10 -4.15 10.43
N ALA A 33 -16.80 -5.29 10.31
CA ALA A 33 -16.29 -6.43 9.55
C ALA A 33 -16.12 -6.10 8.04
N GLU A 34 -16.87 -5.13 7.54
CA GLU A 34 -16.84 -4.64 6.16
C GLU A 34 -15.69 -3.65 5.91
N THR A 35 -15.14 -3.03 6.96
CA THR A 35 -14.04 -2.06 6.85
C THR A 35 -12.81 -2.67 6.16
N PRO A 36 -12.25 -2.05 5.10
CA PRO A 36 -11.08 -2.57 4.40
C PRO A 36 -9.85 -2.66 5.31
N VAL A 37 -8.98 -3.65 5.07
CA VAL A 37 -7.77 -3.90 5.90
C VAL A 37 -6.86 -2.66 5.96
N ALA A 38 -6.81 -1.86 4.90
CA ALA A 38 -6.08 -0.59 4.89
C ALA A 38 -6.58 0.40 5.96
N GLU A 39 -7.90 0.49 6.17
CA GLU A 39 -8.50 1.35 7.20
C GLU A 39 -8.31 0.80 8.60
N ALA A 40 -8.45 -0.52 8.77
CA ALA A 40 -8.12 -1.19 10.02
C ALA A 40 -6.64 -0.95 10.41
N ARG A 41 -5.73 -0.97 9.42
CA ARG A 41 -4.30 -0.65 9.63
C ARG A 41 -4.10 0.81 10.05
N ARG A 42 -4.85 1.77 9.49
CA ARG A 42 -4.80 3.18 9.92
C ARG A 42 -5.20 3.33 11.39
N ASN A 43 -6.29 2.67 11.80
CA ASN A 43 -6.74 2.65 13.20
C ASN A 43 -5.69 2.02 14.13
N TYR A 44 -5.14 0.86 13.75
CA TYR A 44 -4.07 0.19 14.48
C TYR A 44 -2.85 1.09 14.67
N MET A 45 -2.33 1.71 13.60
CA MET A 45 -1.13 2.56 13.68
C MET A 45 -1.37 3.78 14.60
N ARG A 46 -2.57 4.34 14.59
CA ARG A 46 -2.95 5.45 15.48
C ARG A 46 -2.94 5.01 16.94
N LEU A 47 -3.57 3.87 17.25
CA LEU A 47 -3.59 3.30 18.59
C LEU A 47 -2.20 2.88 19.06
N ALA A 48 -1.42 2.22 18.21
CA ALA A 48 -0.05 1.79 18.50
C ALA A 48 0.84 3.00 18.85
N GLY A 49 0.70 4.12 18.14
CA GLY A 49 1.43 5.35 18.44
C GLY A 49 1.06 6.01 19.77
N MET A 50 -0.11 5.71 20.34
CA MET A 50 -0.60 6.22 21.62
C MET A 50 -0.32 5.26 22.79
N VAL A 51 -0.40 3.95 22.55
CA VAL A 51 -0.31 2.88 23.56
C VAL A 51 1.05 2.18 23.54
N HIS A 52 2.03 2.73 22.81
CA HIS A 52 3.38 2.16 22.77
C HIS A 52 3.99 2.09 24.18
N PRO A 53 4.54 0.94 24.62
CA PRO A 53 5.05 0.77 25.98
C PRO A 53 6.11 1.80 26.34
N ASP A 54 6.93 2.22 25.37
CA ASP A 54 7.97 3.24 25.56
C ASP A 54 7.40 4.62 25.95
N LYS A 55 6.25 5.01 25.38
CA LYS A 55 5.60 6.30 25.69
C LYS A 55 4.84 6.29 27.01
N LEU A 56 4.46 5.09 27.47
CA LEU A 56 3.70 4.89 28.71
C LEU A 56 4.58 4.49 29.90
N LYS A 57 5.90 4.44 29.74
CA LYS A 57 6.84 4.17 30.84
C LYS A 57 6.58 5.12 32.01
N GLY A 58 6.18 4.55 33.15
CA GLY A 58 5.86 5.27 34.39
C GLY A 58 4.42 5.77 34.54
N ARG A 59 3.60 5.75 33.48
CA ARG A 59 2.16 6.12 33.56
C ARG A 59 1.23 4.93 33.66
N PHE A 60 1.59 3.81 33.02
CA PHE A 60 0.76 2.61 32.98
C PHE A 60 1.61 1.35 32.96
N GLU A 61 1.55 0.57 34.04
CA GLU A 61 2.40 -0.62 34.25
C GLU A 61 2.10 -1.75 33.26
N ARG A 62 0.84 -1.91 32.84
CA ARG A 62 0.39 -2.98 31.91
C ARG A 62 0.41 -2.54 30.44
N SER A 63 1.24 -1.55 30.09
CA SER A 63 1.30 -1.01 28.73
C SER A 63 1.73 -2.04 27.68
N THR A 64 2.68 -2.92 28.04
CA THR A 64 3.11 -4.02 27.16
C THR A 64 1.98 -5.00 26.86
N GLU A 65 1.16 -5.34 27.85
CA GLU A 65 0.03 -6.27 27.69
C GLU A 65 -1.07 -5.66 26.82
N ALA A 66 -1.40 -4.37 27.04
CA ALA A 66 -2.35 -3.63 26.22
C ALA A 66 -1.88 -3.56 24.76
N PHE A 67 -0.60 -3.29 24.53
CA PHE A 67 0.00 -3.28 23.20
C PHE A 67 -0.05 -4.65 22.53
N GLN A 68 0.28 -5.73 23.25
CA GLN A 68 0.19 -7.10 22.72
C GLN A 68 -1.26 -7.50 22.37
N LYS A 69 -2.25 -7.04 23.13
CA LYS A 69 -3.67 -7.28 22.83
C LYS A 69 -4.12 -6.52 21.58
N LEU A 70 -3.66 -5.29 21.42
CA LEU A 70 -3.88 -4.49 20.21
C LEU A 70 -3.26 -5.15 18.95
N VAL A 71 -2.03 -5.66 19.05
CA VAL A 71 -1.37 -6.39 17.95
C VAL A 71 -2.14 -7.65 17.57
N ARG A 72 -2.50 -8.48 18.56
CA ARG A 72 -3.31 -9.70 18.33
C ARG A 72 -4.66 -9.39 17.68
N ALA A 73 -5.33 -8.32 18.11
CA ALA A 73 -6.57 -7.87 17.49
C ALA A 73 -6.38 -7.50 16.01
N PHE A 74 -5.31 -6.76 15.68
CA PHE A 74 -5.00 -6.40 14.30
C PHE A 74 -4.65 -7.62 13.43
N GLU A 75 -3.84 -8.56 13.94
CA GLU A 75 -3.49 -9.80 13.24
C GLU A 75 -4.72 -10.63 12.87
N LEU A 76 -5.70 -10.73 13.78
CA LEU A 76 -6.95 -11.43 13.51
C LEU A 76 -7.78 -10.74 12.42
N VAL A 77 -7.86 -9.41 12.39
CA VAL A 77 -8.58 -8.68 11.32
C VAL A 77 -7.86 -8.76 9.98
N ALA A 78 -6.52 -8.81 10.01
CA ALA A 78 -5.70 -8.92 8.81
C ALA A 78 -5.79 -10.31 8.16
N ASP A 79 -6.12 -11.37 8.92
CA ASP A 79 -6.34 -12.71 8.37
C ASP A 79 -7.66 -12.81 7.58
N PRO A 80 -7.61 -13.09 6.25
CA PRO A 80 -8.79 -13.24 5.42
C PRO A 80 -9.77 -14.33 5.92
N LYS A 81 -9.25 -15.41 6.52
CA LYS A 81 -10.07 -16.52 7.00
C LYS A 81 -10.91 -16.11 8.20
N TYR A 82 -10.31 -15.36 9.12
CA TYR A 82 -11.02 -14.83 10.29
C TYR A 82 -12.04 -13.77 9.89
N ARG A 83 -11.71 -12.90 8.94
CA ARG A 83 -12.63 -11.88 8.41
C ARG A 83 -13.88 -12.49 7.75
N LYS A 84 -13.71 -13.56 6.95
CA LYS A 84 -14.84 -14.32 6.39
C LYS A 84 -15.75 -14.89 7.50
N LYS A 85 -15.16 -15.42 8.58
CA LYS A 85 -15.93 -15.91 9.74
C LYS A 85 -16.70 -14.80 10.46
N LEU A 86 -16.09 -13.62 10.64
CA LEU A 86 -16.76 -12.46 11.24
C LEU A 86 -17.97 -11.99 10.42
N LEU A 87 -17.81 -11.88 9.10
CA LEU A 87 -18.91 -11.52 8.19
C LEU A 87 -20.03 -12.57 8.23
N ALA A 88 -19.69 -13.87 8.25
CA ALA A 88 -20.66 -14.95 8.38
C ALA A 88 -21.42 -14.90 9.73
N LEU A 89 -20.76 -14.55 10.83
CA LEU A 89 -21.40 -14.38 12.13
C LEU A 89 -22.36 -13.18 12.12
N GLN A 90 -21.95 -12.04 11.57
CA GLN A 90 -22.83 -10.87 11.43
C GLN A 90 -24.07 -11.18 10.58
N ALA A 91 -23.89 -11.83 9.43
CA ALA A 91 -25.01 -12.24 8.59
C ALA A 91 -25.98 -13.20 9.32
N ARG A 92 -25.47 -14.10 10.17
CA ARG A 92 -26.30 -14.99 11.01
C ARG A 92 -27.09 -14.21 12.07
N GLU A 93 -26.48 -13.22 12.72
CA GLU A 93 -27.17 -12.36 13.70
C GLU A 93 -28.27 -11.50 13.05
N GLU A 94 -28.02 -10.96 11.86
CA GLU A 94 -29.04 -10.20 11.13
C GLU A 94 -30.22 -11.07 10.71
N ARG A 95 -29.97 -12.31 10.26
CA ARG A 95 -31.03 -13.27 9.96
C ARG A 95 -31.87 -13.58 11.19
N LYS A 96 -31.24 -13.78 12.36
CA LYS A 96 -31.96 -13.99 13.64
C LYS A 96 -32.79 -12.77 14.04
N LYS A 97 -32.28 -11.55 13.86
CA LYS A 97 -33.05 -10.31 14.13
C LYS A 97 -34.26 -10.17 13.18
N LYS A 98 -34.12 -10.59 11.91
CA LYS A 98 -35.22 -10.57 10.93
C LYS A 98 -36.28 -11.64 11.22
N SER A 99 -35.92 -12.83 11.68
CA SER A 99 -36.89 -13.88 12.01
C SER A 99 -37.74 -13.53 13.24
N VAL A 100 -37.13 -12.97 14.29
CA VAL A 100 -37.88 -12.56 15.51
C VAL A 100 -38.87 -11.43 15.22
N LYS A 101 -38.58 -10.55 14.26
CA LYS A 101 -39.49 -9.45 13.90
C LYS A 101 -40.66 -9.89 13.02
N LYS A 102 -40.65 -11.10 12.45
CA LYS A 102 -41.71 -11.61 11.57
C LYS A 102 -42.78 -12.42 12.31
N GLU A 103 -42.53 -12.87 13.54
CA GLU A 103 -43.50 -13.61 14.37
C GLU A 103 -44.30 -12.72 15.35
N GLN A 104 -44.17 -11.39 15.25
CA GLN A 104 -44.92 -10.44 16.08
C GLN A 104 -45.62 -9.32 15.26
N PRO A 105 -46.54 -9.65 14.34
CA PRO A 105 -47.62 -8.72 14.01
C PRO A 105 -48.96 -9.45 13.75
N GLN A 106 -49.58 -10.00 14.80
CA GLN A 106 -50.98 -10.49 14.71
C GLN A 106 -51.68 -10.53 16.08
N LEU A 107 -51.56 -9.46 16.88
CA LEU A 107 -52.30 -9.31 18.14
C LEU A 107 -52.30 -7.82 18.56
N GLN A 108 -52.96 -6.96 17.78
CA GLN A 108 -53.31 -5.58 18.19
C GLN A 108 -54.23 -4.96 17.13
N LEU A 109 -55.50 -5.35 17.16
CA LEU A 109 -56.57 -4.76 16.35
C LEU A 109 -57.86 -4.70 17.17
N GLU A 110 -57.78 -4.24 18.42
CA GLU A 110 -58.93 -3.87 19.26
C GLU A 110 -58.46 -2.84 20.29
N GLY A 111 -59.18 -1.73 20.44
CA GLY A 111 -59.00 -0.83 21.58
C GLY A 111 -58.64 0.63 21.29
N THR A 112 -59.24 1.24 20.26
CA THR A 112 -59.39 2.70 20.21
C THR A 112 -60.38 3.12 21.29
N GLN A 113 -60.11 4.26 21.96
CA GLN A 113 -60.94 5.01 22.91
C GLN A 113 -60.69 4.77 24.41
N ARG A 114 -59.87 5.64 25.02
CA ARG A 114 -60.25 6.61 26.08
C ARG A 114 -58.99 7.25 26.66
N VAL A 115 -58.73 8.50 26.32
CA VAL A 115 -59.08 9.70 27.11
C VAL A 115 -58.18 9.88 28.33
N LYS A 116 -57.25 10.84 28.14
CA LYS A 116 -56.83 11.92 29.03
C LYS A 116 -56.62 11.61 30.53
N GLN A 117 -55.45 12.10 30.95
CA GLN A 117 -55.24 13.05 32.04
C GLN A 117 -54.53 12.51 33.28
N ILE A 118 -53.44 13.20 33.59
CA ILE A 118 -52.93 13.61 34.92
C ILE A 118 -51.44 13.34 35.08
N THR A 119 -50.82 14.48 35.37
CA THR A 119 -49.43 14.86 35.56
C THR A 119 -48.91 14.57 36.98
N ALA A 120 -47.59 14.40 37.04
CA ALA A 120 -46.66 14.91 38.06
C ALA A 120 -46.52 14.23 39.43
N SER A 121 -45.29 14.39 39.97
CA SER A 121 -44.74 14.12 41.33
C SER A 121 -43.94 12.80 41.40
N LYS A 122 -42.60 12.73 41.41
CA LYS A 122 -41.49 13.37 42.18
C LYS A 122 -41.24 12.74 43.57
N GLY A 123 -40.01 12.20 43.74
CA GLY A 123 -39.29 11.92 45.00
C GLY A 123 -39.37 10.47 45.50
N THR A 124 -38.42 9.87 46.24
CA THR A 124 -37.01 10.13 46.61
C THR A 124 -36.55 8.90 47.44
N ALA A 125 -35.25 8.55 47.39
CA ALA A 125 -34.47 7.82 48.44
C ALA A 125 -34.86 6.37 48.81
N ALA A 126 -34.03 5.44 49.29
CA ALA A 126 -32.58 5.23 49.46
C ALA A 126 -32.42 3.83 50.12
N VAL A 127 -31.17 3.39 50.42
CA VAL A 127 -30.79 2.40 51.50
C VAL A 127 -30.96 0.91 51.13
N LEU A 128 -30.05 -0.08 51.32
CA LEU A 128 -28.69 -0.28 51.89
C LEU A 128 -28.16 -1.71 51.46
N PRO A 129 -26.90 -2.08 51.77
CA PRO A 129 -26.17 -3.29 51.31
C PRO A 129 -25.89 -4.36 52.42
N SER A 130 -25.32 -5.53 52.05
CA SER A 130 -24.47 -6.38 52.93
C SER A 130 -23.87 -7.57 52.14
N THR A 131 -22.54 -7.76 52.07
CA THR A 131 -21.64 -8.70 52.84
C THR A 131 -21.83 -10.22 52.48
N VAL A 132 -20.89 -11.18 52.48
CA VAL A 132 -19.62 -11.48 53.21
C VAL A 132 -18.80 -12.56 52.45
N ALA A 133 -17.46 -12.54 52.59
CA ALA A 133 -16.37 -13.56 52.54
C ALA A 133 -16.59 -15.01 52.00
N SER A 134 -15.60 -15.73 51.46
CA SER A 134 -14.33 -16.13 52.11
C SER A 134 -13.41 -17.01 51.20
N ASP A 135 -12.14 -17.06 51.60
CA ASP A 135 -10.92 -17.74 51.11
C ASP A 135 -11.00 -19.16 50.52
N VAL A 136 -10.00 -19.52 49.68
CA VAL A 136 -8.96 -20.56 49.95
C VAL A 136 -7.96 -20.67 48.78
N LYS A 137 -6.68 -20.81 49.13
CA LYS A 137 -5.44 -20.77 48.32
C LYS A 137 -4.86 -22.20 48.10
N PRO A 138 -3.60 -22.44 47.63
CA PRO A 138 -3.27 -23.17 46.38
C PRO A 138 -2.39 -24.45 46.58
N LYS A 139 -2.09 -25.22 45.50
CA LYS A 139 -0.76 -25.87 45.24
C LYS A 139 -0.75 -26.85 44.05
N ARG A 140 0.37 -26.83 43.28
CA ARG A 140 1.17 -27.94 42.66
C ARG A 140 0.41 -29.02 41.85
N ALA A 141 0.87 -29.52 40.69
CA ALA A 141 2.20 -30.07 40.37
C ALA A 141 2.28 -30.40 38.86
N ALA A 142 3.50 -30.43 38.33
CA ALA A 142 3.85 -30.86 36.97
C ALA A 142 3.66 -32.37 36.73
N THR A 143 3.42 -32.78 35.48
CA THR A 143 3.95 -34.03 34.92
C THR A 143 3.96 -34.05 33.39
N LYS A 144 5.01 -34.67 32.88
CA LYS A 144 5.47 -34.82 31.49
C LYS A 144 4.80 -36.01 30.79
N LYS A 145 4.78 -35.92 29.45
CA LYS A 145 4.89 -37.02 28.44
C LYS A 145 3.80 -38.10 28.45
N GLN A 146 3.16 -38.33 27.28
CA GLN A 146 3.51 -39.44 26.38
C GLN A 146 2.56 -39.53 25.18
N LYS A 147 3.17 -39.83 24.02
CA LYS A 147 2.59 -40.23 22.74
C LYS A 147 1.56 -41.38 22.89
N LYS A 148 0.45 -41.36 22.13
CA LYS A 148 0.06 -42.52 21.31
C LYS A 148 -1.02 -42.19 20.27
N LYS A 149 -0.81 -42.86 19.13
CA LYS A 149 -1.46 -42.84 17.82
C LYS A 149 -2.56 -43.92 17.79
N GLN A 150 -3.79 -43.59 17.37
CA GLN A 150 -4.90 -44.47 16.93
C GLN A 150 -5.92 -43.52 16.25
N LYS A 151 -6.11 -43.44 14.92
CA LYS A 151 -6.61 -44.39 13.90
C LYS A 151 -7.94 -45.07 14.24
N ARG A 152 -9.05 -44.47 13.78
CA ARG A 152 -10.36 -45.04 13.35
C ARG A 152 -11.31 -43.87 13.08
N ALA A 153 -11.64 -43.52 11.82
CA ALA A 153 -12.55 -44.17 10.87
C ALA A 153 -14.04 -44.13 11.29
N SER A 154 -14.73 -43.07 10.86
CA SER A 154 -16.18 -42.96 10.59
C SER A 154 -16.48 -41.48 10.33
N LYS A 155 -17.33 -41.01 9.43
CA LYS A 155 -18.15 -41.56 8.35
C LYS A 155 -18.84 -40.30 7.81
N VAL A 156 -18.72 -40.04 6.50
CA VAL A 156 -19.71 -39.41 5.61
C VAL A 156 -20.50 -38.21 6.17
N GLN A 157 -20.20 -37.02 5.64
CA GLN A 157 -21.22 -36.05 5.24
C GLN A 157 -20.60 -35.19 4.13
N ASP A 158 -21.01 -35.51 2.91
CA ASP A 158 -20.96 -34.68 1.72
C ASP A 158 -21.65 -33.34 2.00
N ASP A 159 -21.08 -32.22 1.54
CA ASP A 159 -21.81 -31.04 1.05
C ASP A 159 -20.80 -29.94 0.66
N ASP A 160 -20.95 -29.47 -0.58
CA ASP A 160 -20.51 -28.18 -1.14
C ASP A 160 -19.01 -27.99 -1.48
N PHE A 161 -18.53 -28.79 -2.44
CA PHE A 161 -17.53 -28.30 -3.40
C PHE A 161 -18.28 -27.46 -4.44
N ILE A 162 -18.14 -26.14 -4.38
CA ILE A 162 -18.59 -25.26 -5.46
C ILE A 162 -17.56 -25.43 -6.58
N ASP A 163 -17.84 -26.35 -7.50
CA ASP A 163 -17.40 -26.22 -8.88
C ASP A 163 -18.02 -24.91 -9.39
N TYR A 164 -17.18 -23.92 -9.62
CA TYR A 164 -17.60 -22.79 -10.45
C TYR A 164 -17.65 -23.34 -11.86
N ASP A 165 -18.88 -23.67 -12.25
CA ASP A 165 -19.30 -24.00 -13.59
C ASP A 165 -18.64 -23.03 -14.56
N ASP A 166 -17.82 -23.65 -15.39
CA ASP A 166 -17.28 -23.22 -16.65
C ASP A 166 -18.44 -23.13 -17.63
N GLU A 167 -19.28 -22.10 -17.53
CA GLU A 167 -20.34 -21.78 -18.49
C GLU A 167 -20.54 -20.26 -18.59
N GLU A 168 -19.76 -19.64 -19.48
CA GLU A 168 -20.26 -18.92 -20.65
C GLU A 168 -19.05 -18.27 -21.33
N GLU A 169 -18.50 -19.07 -22.23
CA GLU A 169 -17.79 -18.64 -23.43
C GLU A 169 -18.68 -17.62 -24.16
N LEU A 170 -18.59 -16.34 -23.74
CA LEU A 170 -19.06 -15.22 -24.55
C LEU A 170 -18.14 -15.16 -25.76
N GLU A 171 -18.57 -15.83 -26.82
CA GLU A 171 -18.31 -15.45 -28.21
C GLU A 171 -18.73 -13.98 -28.38
N ASP A 172 -17.88 -13.06 -27.91
CA ASP A 172 -17.94 -11.68 -28.38
C ASP A 172 -17.48 -11.72 -29.84
N GLU A 173 -18.48 -11.67 -30.71
CA GLU A 173 -18.34 -11.49 -32.15
C GLU A 173 -17.21 -10.50 -32.46
N GLU A 174 -16.20 -11.00 -33.16
CA GLU A 174 -15.16 -10.26 -33.83
C GLU A 174 -15.82 -9.29 -34.83
N GLU A 175 -16.25 -8.11 -34.39
CA GLU A 175 -16.40 -6.96 -35.28
C GLU A 175 -15.00 -6.44 -35.60
N GLU A 176 -14.51 -6.91 -36.74
CA GLU A 176 -13.41 -6.41 -37.55
C GLU A 176 -13.52 -4.89 -37.77
N ASP A 177 -13.09 -4.08 -36.80
CA ASP A 177 -12.70 -2.69 -37.07
C ASP A 177 -11.18 -2.63 -37.24
N GLU A 178 -10.81 -2.93 -38.49
CA GLU A 178 -9.55 -2.61 -39.13
C GLU A 178 -9.12 -1.16 -38.83
N SER A 179 -7.80 -0.95 -38.69
CA SER A 179 -7.10 0.35 -38.60
C SER A 179 -6.84 0.95 -37.21
N ALA A 180 -6.30 0.17 -36.28
CA ALA A 180 -5.34 0.74 -35.33
C ALA A 180 -3.98 0.83 -36.03
N ASP A 181 -3.64 2.04 -36.51
CA ASP A 181 -2.27 2.39 -36.90
C ASP A 181 -1.35 2.06 -35.72
N HIS A 182 -0.75 0.87 -35.79
CA HIS A 182 0.22 0.42 -34.81
C HIS A 182 1.51 1.16 -35.17
N ASP A 183 1.73 2.30 -34.52
CA ASP A 183 2.96 3.07 -34.65
C ASP A 183 4.14 2.16 -34.27
N GLU A 184 4.80 1.57 -35.27
CA GLU A 184 6.00 0.72 -35.13
C GLU A 184 7.21 1.49 -34.54
N GLU A 185 7.06 2.80 -34.28
CA GLU A 185 8.10 3.65 -33.70
C GLU A 185 8.31 3.44 -32.18
N ASP A 186 7.43 2.70 -31.49
CA ASP A 186 7.55 2.47 -30.02
C ASP A 186 8.23 1.14 -29.64
N MET A 187 8.71 0.36 -30.61
CA MET A 187 9.37 -0.94 -30.35
C MET A 187 10.89 -0.85 -30.07
N ASP A 188 11.50 0.34 -30.15
CA ASP A 188 12.94 0.45 -30.40
C ASP A 188 13.83 0.86 -29.20
N PHE A 189 13.33 0.94 -27.95
CA PHE A 189 14.11 1.60 -26.88
C PHE A 189 14.20 1.00 -25.47
N ASP A 190 13.82 -0.26 -25.24
CA ASP A 190 13.87 -0.83 -23.87
C ASP A 190 15.13 -1.67 -23.53
N PHE A 191 16.21 -1.49 -24.29
CA PHE A 191 17.50 -2.15 -23.97
C PHE A 191 18.17 -1.63 -22.68
N GLY A 192 17.68 -0.51 -22.13
CA GLY A 192 18.17 0.08 -20.88
C GLY A 192 17.69 -0.66 -19.61
N ASP A 193 16.60 -1.41 -19.71
CA ASP A 193 15.89 -1.99 -18.57
C ASP A 193 16.08 -3.51 -18.45
N ALA A 194 17.14 -4.07 -19.06
CA ALA A 194 17.49 -5.46 -18.80
C ALA A 194 17.83 -5.69 -17.32
N GLU A 195 17.24 -6.73 -16.73
CA GLU A 195 17.52 -7.16 -15.36
C GLU A 195 19.03 -7.39 -15.18
N PRO A 196 19.67 -6.82 -14.14
CA PRO A 196 21.10 -6.99 -13.94
C PRO A 196 21.43 -8.45 -13.65
N ILE A 197 22.40 -9.01 -14.39
CA ILE A 197 22.85 -10.39 -14.21
C ILE A 197 23.51 -10.54 -12.84
N VAL A 198 22.98 -11.45 -12.02
CA VAL A 198 23.57 -11.78 -10.71
C VAL A 198 24.66 -12.82 -10.89
N SER A 199 25.91 -12.44 -10.60
CA SER A 199 27.03 -13.38 -10.65
C SER A 199 26.89 -14.45 -9.57
N THR A 200 26.99 -15.72 -9.95
CA THR A 200 27.09 -16.85 -9.00
C THR A 200 28.47 -16.92 -8.32
N ASN A 201 29.42 -16.09 -8.74
CA ASN A 201 30.77 -16.09 -8.21
C ASN A 201 30.82 -15.51 -6.80
N ARG A 202 31.31 -16.33 -5.85
CA ARG A 202 31.46 -15.96 -4.44
C ARG A 202 32.80 -15.29 -4.11
N THR A 203 33.60 -14.91 -5.11
CA THR A 203 34.90 -14.26 -4.89
C THR A 203 34.75 -12.94 -4.15
N LEU A 204 35.56 -12.78 -3.10
CA LEU A 204 35.67 -11.52 -2.36
C LEU A 204 36.46 -10.50 -3.19
N ILE A 205 35.88 -9.32 -3.36
CA ILE A 205 36.50 -8.21 -4.08
C ILE A 205 37.09 -7.23 -3.07
N GLY A 206 38.32 -6.81 -3.38
CA GLY A 206 39.09 -5.78 -2.67
C GLY A 206 39.90 -6.31 -1.49
N THR A 207 40.79 -5.45 -0.98
CA THR A 207 41.72 -5.76 0.11
C THR A 207 41.24 -5.13 1.40
N LYS A 208 41.23 -5.90 2.50
CA LYS A 208 40.79 -5.40 3.81
C LYS A 208 41.67 -4.22 4.26
N ARG A 209 41.08 -3.04 4.45
CA ARG A 209 41.72 -1.85 5.03
C ARG A 209 41.08 -1.59 6.39
N SER A 210 41.78 -1.93 7.47
CA SER A 210 41.33 -1.70 8.84
C SER A 210 42.52 -1.35 9.72
N GLY A 211 42.37 -0.37 10.61
CA GLY A 211 43.43 0.06 11.53
C GLY A 211 44.18 1.31 11.07
N GLY A 212 44.99 1.87 11.98
CA GLY A 212 45.69 3.13 11.76
C GLY A 212 44.73 4.30 11.59
N ILE A 213 44.77 4.92 10.41
CA ILE A 213 43.84 5.99 10.01
C ILE A 213 42.43 5.45 9.67
N TYR A 214 42.29 4.17 9.33
CA TYR A 214 41.01 3.57 8.96
C TYR A 214 40.25 3.10 10.20
N ARG A 215 39.28 3.90 10.65
CA ARG A 215 38.48 3.65 11.87
C ARG A 215 37.00 3.70 11.55
N ASP A 216 36.23 2.82 12.19
CA ASP A 216 34.77 2.78 11.99
C ASP A 216 34.15 4.12 12.44
N THR A 217 33.46 4.78 11.53
CA THR A 217 32.71 6.01 11.81
C THR A 217 31.38 5.67 12.48
N THR A 218 30.94 6.47 13.45
CA THR A 218 29.62 6.27 14.04
C THR A 218 28.55 6.75 13.07
N VAL A 219 27.72 5.84 12.59
CA VAL A 219 26.56 6.13 11.74
C VAL A 219 25.31 6.07 12.61
N SER A 220 24.39 7.01 12.45
CA SER A 220 23.13 7.02 13.20
C SER A 220 21.93 7.42 12.34
N CYS A 221 20.75 6.99 12.77
CA CYS A 221 19.49 7.30 12.10
C CYS A 221 19.18 8.81 12.16
N PRO A 222 18.84 9.47 11.04
CA PRO A 222 18.51 10.90 11.06
C PRO A 222 17.19 11.19 11.80
N GLN A 223 16.28 10.22 11.92
CA GLN A 223 14.99 10.38 12.59
C GLN A 223 15.07 10.15 14.10
N CYS A 224 15.57 8.99 14.53
CA CYS A 224 15.58 8.62 15.96
C CYS A 224 16.96 8.71 16.63
N ARG A 225 18.03 9.03 15.86
CA ARG A 225 19.42 9.13 16.34
C ARG A 225 20.00 7.84 16.93
N THR A 226 19.32 6.70 16.76
CA THR A 226 19.87 5.39 17.15
C THR A 226 21.15 5.12 16.36
N PRO A 227 22.28 4.80 17.02
CA PRO A 227 23.50 4.42 16.33
C PRO A 227 23.32 3.07 15.64
N TRP A 228 23.84 2.95 14.42
CA TRP A 228 23.85 1.70 13.66
C TRP A 228 25.21 1.04 13.83
N MET A 229 25.19 -0.20 14.31
CA MET A 229 26.36 -1.07 14.31
C MET A 229 26.11 -2.11 13.21
N PRO A 230 26.89 -2.12 12.12
CA PRO A 230 26.73 -3.14 11.09
C PRO A 230 26.97 -4.52 11.69
N ASP A 231 25.96 -5.39 11.66
CA ASP A 231 26.06 -6.78 12.15
C ASP A 231 27.22 -7.53 11.51
N SER A 232 27.43 -7.28 10.21
CA SER A 232 28.52 -7.84 9.43
C SER A 232 29.38 -6.75 8.82
N LYS A 233 30.68 -7.00 8.82
CA LYS A 233 31.70 -6.14 8.18
C LYS A 233 31.42 -5.89 6.69
N GLN A 234 30.80 -6.85 6.00
CA GLN A 234 30.44 -6.71 4.59
C GLN A 234 29.26 -5.75 4.38
N HIS A 235 28.29 -5.73 5.30
CA HIS A 235 27.18 -4.77 5.24
C HIS A 235 27.65 -3.34 5.40
N TYR A 236 28.70 -3.10 6.21
CA TYR A 236 29.33 -1.78 6.30
C TYR A 236 29.85 -1.31 4.93
N THR A 237 30.62 -2.14 4.23
CA THR A 237 31.16 -1.78 2.91
C THR A 237 30.08 -1.67 1.83
N LEU A 238 29.04 -2.49 1.88
CA LEU A 238 27.90 -2.35 0.96
C LEU A 238 27.11 -1.05 1.20
N PHE A 239 26.96 -0.64 2.46
CA PHE A 239 26.27 0.57 2.86
C PHE A 239 27.09 1.83 2.55
N MET A 240 28.35 1.88 3.01
CA MET A 240 29.24 3.04 2.83
C MET A 240 29.80 3.14 1.42
N GLY A 241 30.06 2.01 0.75
CA GLY A 241 30.71 1.97 -0.54
C GLY A 241 29.85 2.45 -1.71
N PRO A 242 30.37 2.37 -2.94
CA PRO A 242 29.71 2.89 -4.15
C PRO A 242 28.40 2.16 -4.50
N CYS A 243 28.13 1.01 -3.88
CA CYS A 243 26.88 0.28 -4.06
C CYS A 243 25.70 0.93 -3.31
N GLY A 244 25.98 1.75 -2.28
CA GLY A 244 24.97 2.56 -1.60
C GLY A 244 23.78 1.79 -1.00
N LYS A 245 23.99 0.56 -0.50
CA LYS A 245 22.91 -0.30 0.01
C LYS A 245 22.05 0.47 1.02
N LYS A 246 20.74 0.51 0.82
CA LYS A 246 19.81 1.13 1.76
C LYS A 246 19.60 0.24 2.99
N VAL A 247 19.57 0.83 4.17
CA VAL A 247 19.36 0.14 5.46
C VAL A 247 18.08 0.64 6.12
N HIS A 248 17.36 -0.26 6.77
CA HIS A 248 16.22 0.08 7.63
C HIS A 248 16.71 0.35 9.05
N CYS A 249 16.28 1.46 9.64
CA CYS A 249 16.52 1.67 11.06
C CYS A 249 15.63 0.74 11.88
N GLU A 250 16.20 -0.09 12.75
CA GLU A 250 15.44 -1.03 13.60
C GLU A 250 14.44 -0.33 14.53
N THR A 251 14.75 0.90 14.96
CA THR A 251 13.90 1.65 15.89
C THR A 251 12.71 2.32 15.20
N CYS A 252 12.94 3.03 14.09
CA CYS A 252 11.87 3.79 13.42
C CYS A 252 11.35 3.16 12.12
N LEU A 253 11.94 2.06 11.66
CA LEU A 253 11.63 1.31 10.44
C LEU A 253 11.76 2.12 9.13
N CYS A 254 12.23 3.38 9.20
CA CYS A 254 12.50 4.19 8.02
C CYS A 254 13.72 3.65 7.24
N ARG A 255 13.66 3.78 5.91
CA ARG A 255 14.70 3.34 4.98
C ARG A 255 15.62 4.52 4.63
N PHE A 256 16.93 4.33 4.77
CA PHE A 256 17.93 5.37 4.52
C PHE A 256 19.10 4.82 3.70
N GLY A 257 19.71 5.69 2.88
CA GLY A 257 21.01 5.45 2.26
C GLY A 257 22.15 6.06 3.08
N CYS A 258 23.40 5.74 2.74
CA CYS A 258 24.58 6.29 3.43
C CYS A 258 24.68 7.81 3.39
N ALA A 259 24.35 8.44 2.26
CA ALA A 259 24.34 9.90 2.13
C ALA A 259 23.30 10.58 3.04
N THR A 260 22.24 9.87 3.42
CA THR A 260 21.15 10.40 4.27
C THR A 260 21.34 10.13 5.77
N ALA A 261 22.34 9.34 6.14
CA ALA A 261 22.61 9.01 7.53
C ALA A 261 23.42 10.11 8.24
N LEU A 262 23.34 10.16 9.57
CA LEU A 262 24.17 11.06 10.38
C LEU A 262 25.50 10.38 10.69
N HIS A 263 26.59 10.93 10.15
CA HIS A 263 27.95 10.43 10.37
C HIS A 263 28.67 11.30 11.39
N ALA A 264 29.40 10.66 12.31
CA ALA A 264 30.17 11.34 13.33
C ALA A 264 31.63 10.89 13.33
N CYS A 265 32.54 11.85 13.53
CA CYS A 265 33.97 11.60 13.57
C CYS A 265 34.34 10.56 14.65
N PRO A 266 35.19 9.57 14.36
CA PRO A 266 35.59 8.56 15.33
C PRO A 266 36.42 9.11 16.51
N HIS A 267 36.92 10.34 16.41
CA HIS A 267 37.77 10.95 17.43
C HIS A 267 37.04 11.92 18.35
N CYS A 268 36.12 12.74 17.81
CA CYS A 268 35.44 13.80 18.57
C CYS A 268 33.91 13.76 18.44
N GLN A 269 33.35 12.81 17.70
CA GLN A 269 31.92 12.67 17.41
C GLN A 269 31.29 13.88 16.70
N HIS A 270 32.11 14.79 16.13
CA HIS A 270 31.60 15.90 15.33
C HIS A 270 30.92 15.38 14.06
N SER A 271 29.71 15.86 13.78
CA SER A 271 28.93 15.45 12.62
C SER A 271 29.55 15.96 11.33
N PHE A 272 29.54 15.16 10.26
CA PHE A 272 29.96 15.59 8.93
C PHE A 272 29.05 15.01 7.84
N HIS A 273 29.04 15.66 6.67
CA HIS A 273 28.29 15.19 5.51
C HIS A 273 29.12 14.16 4.74
N TYR A 274 28.59 12.94 4.64
CA TYR A 274 29.20 11.85 3.89
C TYR A 274 28.73 11.85 2.44
N ASP A 275 29.66 11.68 1.51
CA ASP A 275 29.40 11.39 0.10
C ASP A 275 30.08 10.06 -0.25
N ALA A 276 29.49 9.27 -1.14
CA ALA A 276 30.04 7.97 -1.57
C ALA A 276 31.44 8.11 -2.21
N THR A 277 31.74 9.28 -2.79
CA THR A 277 33.08 9.60 -3.30
C THR A 277 34.16 9.65 -2.21
N MET A 278 33.77 9.85 -0.95
CA MET A 278 34.69 9.90 0.20
C MET A 278 35.13 8.52 0.70
N TYR A 279 34.50 7.43 0.21
CA TYR A 279 34.75 6.09 0.74
C TYR A 279 36.22 5.63 0.61
N ASP A 280 36.86 6.03 -0.49
CA ASP A 280 38.27 5.71 -0.78
C ASP A 280 39.25 6.84 -0.43
N THR A 281 38.76 7.96 0.14
CA THR A 281 39.60 9.10 0.50
C THR A 281 39.88 9.17 2.00
N VAL A 282 40.99 9.82 2.35
CA VAL A 282 41.31 10.16 3.74
C VAL A 282 40.74 11.55 4.02
N MET A 283 39.94 11.67 5.08
CA MET A 283 39.24 12.89 5.47
C MET A 283 39.88 13.50 6.72
N GLU A 284 39.96 14.82 6.78
CA GLU A 284 40.33 15.56 7.99
C GLU A 284 39.06 16.03 8.72
N CYS A 285 38.97 15.75 10.02
CA CYS A 285 37.81 16.19 10.81
C CYS A 285 37.86 17.71 11.05
N SER A 286 36.79 18.42 10.68
CA SER A 286 36.63 19.87 10.96
C SER A 286 36.67 20.24 12.45
N GLY A 287 36.31 19.32 13.35
CA GLY A 287 36.26 19.59 14.79
C GLY A 287 37.57 19.32 15.53
N CYS A 288 38.35 18.31 15.13
CA CYS A 288 39.55 17.90 15.86
C CYS A 288 40.84 17.83 15.01
N HIS A 289 40.76 18.14 13.72
CA HIS A 289 41.88 18.15 12.77
C HIS A 289 42.63 16.81 12.63
N LYS A 290 42.06 15.71 13.13
CA LYS A 290 42.61 14.38 12.96
C LYS A 290 42.14 13.81 11.62
N THR A 291 43.06 13.15 10.92
CA THR A 291 42.76 12.43 9.70
C THR A 291 42.19 11.05 10.01
N PHE A 292 41.15 10.66 9.30
CA PHE A 292 40.56 9.34 9.39
C PHE A 292 40.11 8.89 7.99
N GLY A 293 40.11 7.58 7.76
CA GLY A 293 39.58 6.96 6.55
C GLY A 293 38.50 5.95 6.89
N PHE A 294 37.69 5.61 5.90
CA PHE A 294 36.63 4.61 6.06
C PHE A 294 37.20 3.20 5.89
N PRO A 295 36.88 2.27 6.81
CA PRO A 295 37.35 0.89 6.68
C PRO A 295 36.74 0.22 5.45
N TYR A 296 37.56 -0.60 4.80
CA TYR A 296 37.16 -1.40 3.65
C TYR A 296 37.21 -2.87 4.05
N TYR A 297 36.07 -3.55 3.92
CA TYR A 297 35.96 -4.98 4.13
C TYR A 297 35.67 -5.65 2.79
N PRO A 298 36.40 -6.71 2.41
CA PRO A 298 36.15 -7.40 1.16
C PRO A 298 34.70 -7.92 1.08
N VAL A 299 34.02 -7.56 0.00
CA VAL A 299 32.61 -7.93 -0.23
C VAL A 299 32.54 -8.98 -1.33
N ASN A 300 31.64 -9.95 -1.16
CA ASN A 300 31.35 -10.95 -2.17
C ASN A 300 30.66 -10.29 -3.39
N GLN A 301 31.15 -10.54 -4.61
CA GLN A 301 30.54 -10.05 -5.85
C GLN A 301 29.04 -10.38 -5.93
N TYR A 302 28.64 -11.58 -5.51
CA TYR A 302 27.22 -11.98 -5.43
C TYR A 302 26.38 -10.99 -4.61
N LEU A 303 26.89 -10.47 -3.48
CA LEU A 303 26.15 -9.51 -2.66
C LEU A 303 26.05 -8.13 -3.32
N ILE A 304 27.08 -7.72 -4.07
CA ILE A 304 27.04 -6.48 -4.85
C ILE A 304 25.95 -6.59 -5.91
N ASP A 305 25.92 -7.69 -6.64
CA ASP A 305 24.93 -7.91 -7.69
C ASP A 305 23.52 -8.09 -7.13
N GLN A 306 23.38 -8.72 -5.96
CA GLN A 306 22.09 -8.82 -5.27
C GLN A 306 21.54 -7.44 -4.87
N VAL A 307 22.39 -6.53 -4.35
CA VAL A 307 21.96 -5.16 -4.05
C VAL A 307 21.55 -4.41 -5.32
N ARG A 308 22.31 -4.56 -6.42
CA ARG A 308 21.96 -3.97 -7.72
C ARG A 308 20.62 -4.50 -8.25
N LEU A 309 20.37 -5.80 -8.10
CA LEU A 309 19.11 -6.44 -8.50
C LEU A 309 17.94 -5.94 -7.64
N GLU A 310 18.12 -5.80 -6.33
CA GLU A 310 17.10 -5.23 -5.44
C GLU A 310 16.76 -3.77 -5.82
N GLU A 311 17.77 -2.94 -6.11
CA GLU A 311 17.55 -1.56 -6.53
C GLU A 311 16.89 -1.44 -7.90
N TRP A 312 17.26 -2.32 -8.85
CA TRP A 312 16.62 -2.40 -10.16
C TRP A 312 15.15 -2.77 -10.00
N ARG A 313 14.82 -3.85 -9.26
CA ARG A 313 13.43 -4.25 -8.99
C ARG A 313 12.61 -3.12 -8.35
N GLU A 314 13.18 -2.43 -7.36
CA GLU A 314 12.50 -1.30 -6.70
C GLU A 314 12.28 -0.11 -7.67
N ARG A 315 13.21 0.14 -8.60
CA ARG A 315 13.07 1.17 -9.64
C ARG A 315 11.97 0.80 -10.61
N THR A 316 12.02 -0.40 -11.19
CA THR A 316 11.03 -0.93 -12.13
C THR A 316 9.63 -1.02 -11.51
N GLU A 317 9.52 -1.40 -10.24
CA GLU A 317 8.21 -1.40 -9.54
C GLU A 317 7.66 0.02 -9.36
N ARG A 318 8.50 1.00 -9.03
CA ARG A 318 8.07 2.42 -8.95
C ARG A 318 7.70 2.97 -10.31
N GLU A 319 8.43 2.62 -11.37
CA GLU A 319 8.11 2.93 -12.77
C GLU A 319 6.71 2.44 -13.13
N LYS A 320 6.48 1.12 -12.96
CA LYS A 320 5.19 0.45 -13.21
C LYS A 320 4.07 0.99 -12.33
N ALA A 321 4.37 1.43 -11.11
CA ALA A 321 3.38 2.07 -10.25
C ALA A 321 2.99 3.46 -10.77
N ARG A 322 3.96 4.28 -11.19
CA ARG A 322 3.70 5.59 -11.82
C ARG A 322 2.94 5.43 -13.13
N GLU A 323 3.31 4.48 -13.96
CA GLU A 323 2.64 4.22 -15.23
C GLU A 323 1.18 3.78 -15.02
N ARG A 324 0.91 2.95 -14.00
CA ARG A 324 -0.47 2.61 -13.60
C ARG A 324 -1.24 3.81 -13.07
N GLU A 325 -0.60 4.66 -12.26
CA GLU A 325 -1.22 5.89 -11.76
C GLU A 325 -1.51 6.88 -12.88
N GLU A 326 -0.59 7.04 -13.83
CA GLU A 326 -0.78 7.89 -15.02
C GLU A 326 -1.89 7.34 -15.92
N ARG A 327 -1.92 6.02 -16.17
CA ARG A 327 -3.00 5.38 -16.93
C ARG A 327 -4.36 5.54 -16.24
N ALA A 328 -4.39 5.42 -14.91
CA ALA A 328 -5.60 5.68 -14.12
C ALA A 328 -6.00 7.17 -14.17
N ALA A 329 -5.04 8.09 -14.12
CA ALA A 329 -5.28 9.53 -14.24
C ALA A 329 -5.83 9.90 -15.62
N ARG A 330 -5.31 9.30 -16.71
CA ARG A 330 -5.84 9.48 -18.06
C ARG A 330 -7.30 9.05 -18.17
N ARG A 331 -7.67 7.90 -17.60
CA ARG A 331 -9.08 7.45 -17.55
C ARG A 331 -9.97 8.42 -16.79
N ARG A 332 -9.51 8.96 -15.64
CA ARG A 332 -10.26 9.96 -14.88
C ARG A 332 -10.51 11.23 -15.68
N ILE A 333 -9.50 11.74 -16.39
CA ILE A 333 -9.64 12.95 -17.20
C ILE A 333 -10.67 12.75 -18.33
N THR A 334 -10.71 11.57 -18.95
CA THR A 334 -11.68 11.28 -20.02
C THR A 334 -13.12 11.18 -19.49
N ASP A 335 -13.33 10.56 -18.33
CA ASP A 335 -14.67 10.36 -17.76
C ASP A 335 -15.20 11.61 -17.03
N GLU A 336 -14.41 12.24 -16.15
CA GLU A 336 -14.85 13.40 -15.34
C GLU A 336 -15.22 14.60 -16.22
N GLY A 337 -14.52 14.81 -17.34
CA GLY A 337 -14.75 15.97 -18.21
C GLY A 337 -16.15 16.02 -18.83
N THR A 338 -16.80 14.88 -19.03
CA THR A 338 -18.15 14.85 -19.63
C THR A 338 -19.25 14.57 -18.61
N SER A 339 -18.97 13.77 -17.59
CA SER A 339 -19.97 13.44 -16.57
C SER A 339 -20.24 14.60 -15.62
N ASP A 340 -19.21 15.31 -15.15
CA ASP A 340 -19.38 16.35 -14.13
C ASP A 340 -20.05 17.60 -14.68
N ASP A 341 -19.74 17.96 -15.93
CA ASP A 341 -20.43 19.02 -16.66
C ASP A 341 -21.90 18.66 -16.87
N PHE A 342 -22.19 17.41 -17.24
CA PHE A 342 -23.56 16.91 -17.38
C PHE A 342 -24.32 16.96 -16.06
N HIS A 343 -23.74 16.46 -14.97
CA HIS A 343 -24.35 16.48 -13.64
C HIS A 343 -24.57 17.90 -13.13
N SER A 344 -23.63 18.82 -13.39
CA SER A 344 -23.76 20.24 -13.05
C SER A 344 -24.89 20.91 -13.83
N LEU A 345 -25.02 20.63 -15.13
CA LEU A 345 -26.12 21.11 -15.97
C LEU A 345 -27.48 20.58 -15.51
N VAL A 346 -27.56 19.29 -15.14
CA VAL A 346 -28.78 18.68 -14.59
C VAL A 346 -29.13 19.31 -13.24
N GLY A 347 -28.15 19.52 -12.36
CA GLY A 347 -28.34 20.18 -11.07
C GLY A 347 -28.87 21.61 -11.21
N ALA A 348 -28.26 22.41 -12.09
CA ALA A 348 -28.73 23.77 -12.39
C ALA A 348 -30.16 23.78 -12.97
N CYS A 349 -30.48 22.80 -13.82
CA CYS A 349 -31.82 22.66 -14.39
C CYS A 349 -32.88 22.31 -13.35
N ILE A 350 -32.55 21.51 -12.33
CA ILE A 350 -33.46 21.15 -11.23
C ILE A 350 -33.70 22.35 -10.30
N VAL A 351 -32.65 23.11 -9.98
CA VAL A 351 -32.74 24.24 -9.03
C VAL A 351 -33.54 25.42 -9.62
N ASN A 352 -33.32 25.73 -10.89
CA ASN A 352 -33.94 26.91 -11.52
C ASN A 352 -35.24 26.58 -12.28
N GLU A 353 -35.65 25.31 -12.33
CA GLU A 353 -36.74 24.77 -13.16
C GLU A 353 -36.64 25.21 -14.64
N THR A 354 -35.46 25.62 -15.08
CA THR A 354 -35.18 26.18 -16.41
C THR A 354 -33.90 25.56 -16.94
N CYS A 355 -33.94 25.04 -18.17
CA CYS A 355 -32.76 24.44 -18.78
C CYS A 355 -31.73 25.52 -19.15
N PRO A 356 -30.47 25.42 -18.69
CA PRO A 356 -29.43 26.41 -19.03
C PRO A 356 -29.01 26.40 -20.51
N ILE A 357 -29.41 25.38 -21.28
CA ILE A 357 -29.05 25.24 -22.70
C ILE A 357 -30.10 25.89 -23.60
N CYS A 358 -31.39 25.66 -23.34
CA CYS A 358 -32.48 26.13 -24.19
C CYS A 358 -33.42 27.14 -23.52
N ASN A 359 -33.21 27.45 -22.24
CA ASN A 359 -34.02 28.36 -21.41
C ASN A 359 -35.52 28.00 -21.32
N ARG A 360 -35.89 26.74 -21.61
CA ARG A 360 -37.28 26.26 -21.44
C ARG A 360 -37.51 25.89 -19.97
N THR A 361 -38.70 26.22 -19.48
CA THR A 361 -39.18 25.76 -18.17
C THR A 361 -39.50 24.28 -18.21
N ILE A 362 -39.01 23.53 -17.23
CA ILE A 362 -39.16 22.07 -17.15
C ILE A 362 -39.62 21.75 -15.74
N THR A 363 -40.73 21.04 -15.64
CA THR A 363 -41.33 20.65 -14.35
C THR A 363 -41.06 19.19 -14.00
N ALA A 364 -40.66 18.37 -14.98
CA ALA A 364 -40.36 16.95 -14.81
C ALA A 364 -39.31 16.47 -15.81
N ARG A 365 -38.63 15.36 -15.49
CA ARG A 365 -37.64 14.71 -16.37
C ARG A 365 -36.46 15.61 -16.79
N HIS A 366 -35.96 16.44 -15.86
CA HIS A 366 -34.82 17.35 -16.08
C HIS A 366 -33.61 16.66 -16.74
N ARG A 367 -33.24 15.46 -16.28
CA ARG A 367 -32.11 14.68 -16.82
C ARG A 367 -32.27 14.37 -18.32
N GLN A 368 -33.40 13.77 -18.70
CA GLN A 368 -33.67 13.40 -20.10
C GLN A 368 -33.70 14.63 -21.01
N HIS A 369 -34.24 15.75 -20.53
CA HIS A 369 -34.23 16.99 -21.28
C HIS A 369 -32.80 17.50 -21.51
N VAL A 370 -31.95 17.53 -20.48
CA VAL A 370 -30.56 17.99 -20.61
C VAL A 370 -29.77 17.07 -21.57
N GLU A 371 -29.95 15.75 -21.51
CA GLU A 371 -29.35 14.80 -22.47
C GLU A 371 -29.78 15.10 -23.91
N MET A 372 -31.07 15.32 -24.14
CA MET A 372 -31.59 15.69 -25.46
C MET A 372 -31.10 17.06 -25.94
N CYS A 373 -31.03 18.05 -25.05
CA CYS A 373 -30.55 19.39 -25.38
C CYS A 373 -29.06 19.41 -25.73
N LEU A 374 -28.23 18.64 -25.02
CA LEU A 374 -26.81 18.49 -25.35
C LEU A 374 -26.62 17.77 -26.69
N LYS A 375 -27.34 16.67 -26.93
CA LYS A 375 -27.33 15.97 -28.23
C LYS A 375 -27.74 16.90 -29.37
N ASN A 376 -28.81 17.68 -29.19
CA ASN A 376 -29.28 18.63 -30.20
C ASN A 376 -28.32 19.81 -30.42
N LYS A 377 -27.65 20.30 -29.37
CA LYS A 377 -26.65 21.37 -29.48
C LYS A 377 -25.44 20.90 -30.29
N ASN A 378 -24.98 19.67 -30.07
CA ASN A 378 -23.86 19.09 -30.79
C ASN A 378 -24.19 18.84 -32.27
N ALA A 379 -25.39 18.35 -32.57
CA ALA A 379 -25.88 18.18 -33.94
C ALA A 379 -26.05 19.52 -34.69
N GLY A 380 -26.51 20.56 -34.02
CA GLY A 380 -26.65 21.90 -34.60
C GLY A 380 -25.30 22.55 -34.94
N SER A 381 -24.27 22.31 -34.13
CA SER A 381 -22.92 22.85 -34.36
C SER A 381 -22.23 22.18 -35.56
N THR A 382 -22.38 20.85 -35.72
CA THR A 382 -21.82 20.11 -36.86
C THR A 382 -22.55 20.38 -38.18
N ALA A 383 -23.87 20.62 -38.14
CA ALA A 383 -24.64 20.97 -39.33
C ALA A 383 -24.33 22.36 -39.91
N LEU A 384 -23.89 23.33 -39.08
CA LEU A 384 -23.43 24.64 -39.57
C LEU A 384 -22.00 24.61 -40.14
N ALA A 385 -21.13 23.71 -39.66
CA ALA A 385 -19.75 23.59 -40.17
C ALA A 385 -19.68 22.91 -41.55
N THR A 386 -20.63 22.03 -41.88
CA THR A 386 -20.64 21.30 -43.15
C THR A 386 -21.35 22.04 -44.30
N LYS A 387 -22.10 23.13 -44.02
CA LYS A 387 -22.79 23.91 -45.05
C LYS A 387 -22.07 25.16 -45.56
N THR A 388 -20.88 25.49 -45.04
CA THR A 388 -20.10 26.68 -45.44
C THR A 388 -18.79 26.40 -46.21
N THR A 389 -18.46 25.14 -46.53
CA THR A 389 -17.20 24.80 -47.22
C THR A 389 -17.33 24.34 -48.68
N LYS A 390 -18.52 24.41 -49.29
CA LYS A 390 -18.73 24.04 -50.72
C LYS A 390 -18.86 25.19 -51.72
N ALA A 391 -18.52 26.44 -51.34
CA ALA A 391 -18.65 27.62 -52.22
C ALA A 391 -17.37 28.47 -52.44
N ALA A 392 -16.19 28.05 -51.99
CA ALA A 392 -14.95 28.80 -52.17
C ALA A 392 -13.75 27.94 -52.57
N ALA A 393 -13.93 27.06 -53.55
CA ALA A 393 -12.82 26.35 -54.22
C ALA A 393 -12.53 27.01 -55.58
N LYS A 394 -11.91 28.20 -55.58
CA LYS A 394 -11.27 28.77 -56.78
C LYS A 394 -10.29 29.89 -56.41
N LYS A 395 -8.99 29.61 -56.61
CA LYS A 395 -7.84 30.56 -56.65
C LYS A 395 -7.48 31.09 -55.24
N THR A 396 -6.27 30.95 -54.71
CA THR A 396 -4.95 31.25 -55.27
C THR A 396 -3.85 30.59 -54.41
N ALA A 397 -2.84 30.06 -55.09
CA ALA A 397 -1.57 29.62 -54.52
C ALA A 397 -0.77 30.79 -53.92
N ARG A 398 -0.11 30.56 -52.77
CA ARG A 398 1.21 31.15 -52.45
C ARG A 398 1.89 30.44 -51.27
N LYS A 399 3.18 30.16 -51.48
CA LYS A 399 4.17 29.44 -50.67
C LYS A 399 4.70 30.22 -49.45
N PRO A 400 5.47 29.58 -48.53
CA PRO A 400 5.56 29.90 -47.10
C PRO A 400 6.85 30.64 -46.67
N ALA A 401 6.86 31.13 -45.42
CA ALA A 401 8.03 31.55 -44.64
C ALA A 401 7.75 31.21 -43.15
N ALA A 402 8.44 30.26 -42.51
CA ALA A 402 9.80 30.30 -41.97
C ALA A 402 10.00 31.35 -40.86
N VAL A 403 9.88 30.93 -39.58
CA VAL A 403 10.59 31.55 -38.44
C VAL A 403 11.02 30.45 -37.48
N ALA A 404 12.33 30.20 -37.47
CA ALA A 404 13.04 29.37 -36.51
C ALA A 404 13.75 30.28 -35.50
N ASN A 405 13.71 29.93 -34.21
CA ASN A 405 14.61 30.48 -33.20
C ASN A 405 15.33 29.32 -32.50
N LYS A 406 16.64 29.19 -32.76
CA LYS A 406 17.61 28.38 -32.03
C LYS A 406 18.77 29.27 -31.62
N THR A 407 19.11 29.28 -30.34
CA THR A 407 20.37 29.76 -29.75
C THR A 407 21.01 28.57 -29.03
N SER A 408 22.17 28.08 -29.49
CA SER A 408 23.52 28.43 -29.00
C SER A 408 23.83 27.67 -27.69
N THR A 409 24.87 26.84 -27.52
CA THR A 409 26.26 26.96 -27.99
C THR A 409 27.06 25.66 -27.68
N ARG A 410 27.90 25.20 -28.63
CA ARG A 410 29.29 24.65 -28.52
C ARG A 410 29.64 23.61 -27.41
N LYS A 411 30.42 22.53 -27.63
CA LYS A 411 31.66 22.41 -28.41
C LYS A 411 32.20 20.95 -28.45
N SER A 412 32.71 20.56 -29.63
CA SER A 412 33.89 19.70 -29.94
C SER A 412 33.91 18.16 -29.73
N ALA A 413 34.16 17.49 -30.87
CA ALA A 413 34.42 16.07 -31.19
C ALA A 413 35.94 15.72 -31.06
N PRO A 414 36.57 14.68 -31.72
CA PRO A 414 36.05 13.53 -32.50
C PRO A 414 36.79 12.15 -32.38
N LYS A 415 36.09 11.08 -32.84
CA LYS A 415 36.49 9.89 -33.67
C LYS A 415 37.85 9.16 -33.49
N GLN A 416 37.76 7.81 -33.40
CA GLN A 416 38.47 6.76 -34.19
C GLN A 416 37.98 5.36 -33.71
N SER A 417 37.21 4.55 -34.46
CA SER A 417 37.49 3.68 -35.62
C SER A 417 37.76 2.18 -35.29
N LYS A 418 36.82 1.32 -35.73
CA LYS A 418 36.94 -0.02 -36.36
C LYS A 418 37.70 -1.16 -35.64
N LYS A 419 37.00 -2.28 -35.38
CA LYS A 419 37.20 -3.58 -36.09
C LYS A 419 36.21 -4.69 -35.64
N ALA A 420 35.83 -5.50 -36.62
CA ALA A 420 34.82 -6.57 -36.60
C ALA A 420 35.41 -7.98 -36.36
N LYS A 421 34.60 -8.91 -35.82
CA LYS A 421 34.74 -10.40 -35.93
C LYS A 421 33.42 -11.05 -35.42
N LYS A 422 32.43 -11.41 -36.25
CA LYS A 422 32.23 -12.62 -37.07
C LYS A 422 32.42 -13.96 -36.32
N ARG A 423 31.31 -14.68 -36.02
CA ARG A 423 30.94 -16.01 -36.58
C ARG A 423 30.00 -16.84 -35.65
N ARG A 424 28.88 -17.31 -36.25
CA ARG A 424 28.31 -18.69 -36.24
C ARG A 424 27.80 -19.21 -34.87
N ARG A 425 26.73 -20.01 -34.75
CA ARG A 425 25.98 -20.92 -35.65
C ARG A 425 24.79 -21.49 -34.84
N SER A 426 23.66 -21.83 -35.50
CA SER A 426 22.82 -23.06 -35.40
C SER A 426 22.62 -23.73 -34.03
N ASP A 427 21.53 -24.38 -33.68
CA ASP A 427 20.25 -24.78 -34.29
C ASP A 427 19.51 -25.50 -33.13
N ASP A 428 18.17 -25.54 -33.23
CA ASP A 428 17.29 -26.67 -32.84
C ASP A 428 17.15 -27.20 -31.40
N SER A 429 15.97 -27.80 -31.23
CA SER A 429 15.50 -28.74 -30.20
C SER A 429 14.74 -28.18 -29.00
N ASP A 430 13.47 -27.86 -29.27
CA ASP A 430 12.28 -28.65 -28.88
C ASP A 430 12.53 -29.93 -28.04
N SER A 431 11.80 -30.08 -26.93
CA SER A 431 11.41 -31.36 -26.27
C SER A 431 11.01 -31.12 -24.80
N ASP A 432 9.70 -31.16 -24.57
CA ASP A 432 8.95 -31.91 -23.55
C ASP A 432 9.33 -31.89 -22.05
N ASP A 433 8.27 -31.62 -21.26
CA ASP A 433 7.83 -32.34 -20.07
C ASP A 433 8.86 -33.18 -19.31
N GLU A 434 9.09 -32.83 -18.05
CA GLU A 434 9.12 -33.80 -16.95
C GLU A 434 8.67 -33.08 -15.67
N GLU A 435 7.49 -33.46 -15.19
CA GLU A 435 7.11 -33.33 -13.78
C GLU A 435 8.10 -34.13 -12.93
N GLU A 436 8.86 -33.52 -12.03
CA GLU A 436 9.31 -34.25 -10.85
C GLU A 436 9.34 -33.40 -9.58
N SER A 437 8.61 -33.98 -8.64
CA SER A 437 8.49 -33.76 -7.21
C SER A 437 9.82 -33.69 -6.42
N PHE A 438 9.66 -33.54 -5.10
CA PHE A 438 10.67 -33.71 -4.03
C PHE A 438 11.53 -32.48 -3.66
N TYR A 439 11.18 -31.81 -2.55
CA TYR A 439 11.77 -32.15 -1.24
C TYR A 439 11.12 -31.31 -0.12
N SER A 440 10.38 -31.98 0.77
CA SER A 440 10.18 -31.50 2.14
C SER A 440 11.45 -31.77 2.93
N SER A 441 12.04 -30.74 3.53
CA SER A 441 13.06 -30.90 4.58
C SER A 441 12.51 -30.35 5.88
N SER A 442 12.24 -31.26 6.82
CA SER A 442 11.99 -31.00 8.23
C SER A 442 13.23 -31.42 9.01
N GLU A 443 13.81 -30.53 9.81
CA GLU A 443 14.83 -30.71 10.87
C GLU A 443 15.04 -29.28 11.43
N GLU A 444 14.89 -28.91 12.70
CA GLU A 444 14.72 -29.57 14.01
C GLU A 444 13.75 -28.77 14.90
#